data_AF-A0A894KMA8-F1
#
_entry.id   AF-A0A894KMA8-F1
#
_cell.length_a   1.000
_cell.length_b   1.000
_cell.length_c   1.000
_cell.angle_alpha   90.00
_cell.angle_beta   90.00
_cell.angle_gamma   90.00
#
_symmetry.space_group_name_H-M   'P 1'
#
loop_
_entity.id
_entity.type
_entity.pdbx_description
1 polymer ?
#
loop_
_entity_poly.entity_id
_entity_poly.type
_entity_poly.pdbx_seq_one_letter_code
_entity_poly.pdbx_strand_id
1 'polypeptide(L)'
;MFYLNESVFNNLIFLIFVCLVKRGGLEMKNLVVLTGAGMSAESGISTFRDAGGLWDQYPVEQVATPEGYAANPKLVIDFYNER
;
A
#
# COMPACT_ATOMS: atom_id res chain seq x y z
N MET A 1 8.30 -33.70 -12.06
CA MET A 1 7.70 -32.78 -11.07
C MET A 1 7.80 -31.38 -11.68
N PHE A 2 6.71 -30.86 -12.25
CA PHE A 2 6.72 -29.58 -12.96
C PHE A 2 6.79 -28.44 -11.95
N TYR A 3 7.91 -27.72 -11.92
CA TYR A 3 8.02 -26.44 -11.23
C TYR A 3 7.31 -25.38 -12.08
N LEU A 4 6.10 -25.00 -11.68
CA LEU A 4 5.50 -23.76 -12.18
C LEU A 4 6.32 -22.60 -11.61
N ASN A 5 6.86 -21.76 -12.49
CA ASN A 5 7.50 -20.51 -12.07
C ASN A 5 6.42 -19.60 -11.44
N GLU A 6 6.76 -18.88 -10.36
CA GLU A 6 5.91 -17.92 -9.65
C GLU A 6 5.13 -16.99 -10.59
N SER A 7 5.76 -16.54 -11.69
CA SER A 7 5.12 -15.70 -12.69
C SER A 7 3.93 -16.38 -13.41
N VAL A 8 4.06 -17.67 -13.71
CA VAL A 8 3.00 -18.46 -14.37
C VAL A 8 1.85 -18.72 -13.40
N PHE A 9 2.16 -18.97 -12.13
CA PHE A 9 1.17 -19.15 -11.08
C PHE A 9 0.35 -17.87 -10.83
N ASN A 10 1.00 -16.72 -10.72
CA ASN A 10 0.35 -15.42 -10.55
C ASN A 10 -0.54 -15.04 -11.74
N ASN A 11 -0.06 -15.28 -12.97
CA ASN A 11 -0.85 -15.06 -14.17
C ASN A 11 -2.09 -15.96 -14.23
N LEU A 12 -1.98 -17.22 -13.79
CA LEU A 12 -3.11 -18.14 -13.76
C LEU A 12 -4.16 -17.71 -12.70
N ILE A 13 -3.72 -17.28 -11.52
CA ILE A 13 -4.60 -16.73 -10.48
C ILE A 13 -5.35 -15.49 -10.99
N PHE A 14 -4.64 -14.56 -11.63
CA PHE A 14 -5.25 -13.37 -12.21
C PHE A 14 -6.28 -13.72 -13.28
N LEU A 15 -5.96 -14.67 -14.16
CA LEU A 15 -6.86 -15.12 -15.21
C LEU A 15 -8.11 -15.81 -14.64
N ILE A 16 -7.96 -16.61 -13.58
CA ILE A 16 -9.08 -17.26 -12.88
C ILE A 16 -9.96 -16.21 -12.20
N PHE A 17 -9.39 -15.24 -11.51
CA PHE A 17 -10.12 -14.15 -10.86
C PHE A 17 -10.91 -13.32 -11.88
N VAL A 18 -10.27 -12.89 -12.98
CA VAL A 18 -10.92 -12.17 -14.08
C VAL A 18 -12.03 -13.02 -14.72
N CYS A 19 -11.79 -14.31 -14.93
CA CYS A 19 -12.81 -15.22 -15.46
C CYS A 19 -14.00 -15.38 -14.51
N LEU A 20 -13.76 -15.49 -13.19
CA LEU A 20 -14.81 -15.62 -12.17
C LEU A 20 -15.66 -14.37 -12.06
N VAL A 21 -15.04 -13.18 -12.14
CA VAL A 21 -15.74 -11.89 -12.15
C VAL A 21 -16.55 -11.71 -13.45
N LYS A 22 -15.95 -11.98 -14.63
CA LYS A 22 -16.64 -11.81 -15.92
C LYS A 22 -17.76 -12.82 -16.18
N ARG A 23 -17.69 -14.03 -15.63
CA ARG A 23 -18.71 -15.07 -15.82
C ARG A 23 -20.01 -14.84 -15.04
N GLY A 24 -20.12 -13.76 -14.26
CA GLY A 24 -21.37 -13.38 -13.60
C GLY A 24 -21.87 -14.38 -12.54
N GLY A 25 -21.03 -15.33 -12.10
CA GLY A 25 -21.40 -16.32 -11.08
C GLY A 25 -21.48 -15.75 -9.66
N LEU A 26 -21.02 -14.52 -9.46
CA LEU A 26 -21.13 -13.78 -8.22
C LEU A 26 -21.98 -12.53 -8.50
N GLU A 27 -23.26 -12.58 -8.18
CA GLU A 27 -24.12 -11.39 -8.15
C GLU A 27 -23.66 -10.50 -6.97
N MET A 28 -22.60 -9.72 -7.20
CA MET A 28 -21.99 -8.84 -6.20
C MET A 28 -22.87 -7.60 -6.03
N LYS A 29 -23.88 -7.69 -5.17
CA LYS A 29 -24.79 -6.56 -4.89
C LYS A 29 -24.07 -5.38 -4.23
N ASN A 30 -23.01 -5.66 -3.47
CA ASN A 30 -22.19 -4.66 -2.80
C ASN A 30 -20.70 -5.03 -2.92
N LEU A 31 -19.91 -4.18 -3.61
CA LEU A 31 -18.46 -4.30 -3.72
C LEU A 31 -17.80 -3.31 -2.75
N VAL A 32 -16.92 -3.80 -1.88
CA VAL A 32 -16.09 -2.97 -1.01
C VAL A 32 -14.63 -3.32 -1.26
N VAL A 33 -13.82 -2.30 -1.55
CA VAL A 33 -12.38 -2.44 -1.76
C VAL A 33 -11.67 -1.68 -0.65
N LEU A 34 -10.87 -2.40 0.14
CA LEU A 34 -9.96 -1.80 1.10
C LEU A 34 -8.62 -1.60 0.41
N THR A 35 -8.16 -0.35 0.34
CA THR A 35 -6.86 0.03 -0.23
C THR A 35 -5.93 0.53 0.87
N GLY A 36 -4.63 0.38 0.64
CA GLY A 36 -3.57 0.87 1.52
C GLY A 36 -2.38 1.36 0.71
N ALA A 37 -1.32 1.81 1.40
CA ALA A 37 -0.16 2.46 0.79
C ALA A 37 0.53 1.64 -0.32
N GLY A 38 0.42 0.30 -0.28
CA GLY A 38 0.98 -0.59 -1.31
C GLY A 38 0.36 -0.43 -2.70
N MET A 39 -0.87 0.10 -2.81
CA MET A 39 -1.50 0.37 -4.11
C MET A 39 -0.77 1.49 -4.89
N SER A 40 -0.08 2.38 -4.19
CA SER A 40 0.67 3.49 -4.80
C SER A 40 2.15 3.16 -5.04
N ALA A 41 2.67 2.05 -4.50
CA ALA A 41 4.07 1.66 -4.66
C ALA A 41 4.44 1.41 -6.14
N GLU A 42 3.54 0.81 -6.93
CA GLU A 42 3.75 0.60 -8.38
C GLU A 42 3.70 1.90 -9.21
N SER A 43 3.23 3.00 -8.64
CA SER A 43 3.18 4.32 -9.30
C SER A 43 4.45 5.16 -9.09
N GLY A 44 5.47 4.62 -8.44
CA GLY A 44 6.73 5.32 -8.17
C GLY A 44 6.67 6.29 -6.98
N ILE A 45 5.58 6.30 -6.22
CA ILE A 45 5.47 7.03 -4.97
C ILE A 45 5.96 6.11 -3.85
N SER A 46 7.12 6.45 -3.29
CA SER A 46 7.70 5.74 -2.14
C SER A 46 6.70 5.74 -0.99
N THR A 47 6.43 4.55 -0.44
CA THR A 47 5.60 4.47 0.75
C THR A 47 6.42 4.92 1.96
N PHE A 48 5.70 5.43 2.94
CA PHE A 48 6.23 5.77 4.24
C PHE A 48 7.03 4.66 4.93
N ARG A 49 6.74 3.40 4.63
CA ARG A 49 7.36 2.24 5.28
C ARG A 49 8.36 1.50 4.39
N ASP A 50 8.70 2.06 3.22
CA ASP A 50 9.70 1.45 2.34
C ASP A 50 11.09 1.54 2.98
N ALA A 51 12.01 0.65 2.59
CA ALA A 51 13.37 0.63 3.12
C ALA A 51 14.09 1.96 2.79
N GLY A 52 14.45 2.74 3.82
CA GLY A 52 14.98 4.10 3.67
C GLY A 52 13.91 5.20 3.58
N GLY A 53 12.65 4.86 3.87
CA GLY A 53 11.53 5.80 3.94
C GLY A 53 11.64 6.76 5.13
N LEU A 54 10.86 7.84 5.10
CA LEU A 54 10.94 8.93 6.09
C LEU A 54 10.77 8.46 7.55
N TRP A 55 10.13 7.33 7.79
CA TRP A 55 9.91 6.76 9.12
C TRP A 55 11.14 6.03 9.69
N ASP A 56 12.15 5.76 8.87
CA ASP A 56 13.47 5.30 9.33
C ASP A 56 14.29 6.48 9.90
N GLN A 57 13.97 7.72 9.52
CA GLN A 57 14.72 8.92 9.93
C GLN A 57 14.18 9.58 11.22
N TYR A 58 12.89 9.41 11.50
CA TYR A 58 12.24 10.00 12.67
C TYR A 58 11.32 8.99 13.38
N PRO A 59 11.29 8.96 14.72
CA PRO A 59 10.29 8.18 15.46
C PRO A 59 8.88 8.60 15.06
N VAL A 60 8.05 7.60 14.75
CA VAL A 60 6.65 7.74 14.31
C VAL A 60 5.86 8.67 15.23
N GLU A 61 6.11 8.52 16.52
CA GLU A 61 5.39 9.19 17.60
C GLU A 61 5.64 10.70 17.59
N GLN A 62 6.78 11.16 17.06
CA GLN A 62 7.11 12.60 17.02
C GLN A 62 6.44 13.33 15.85
N VAL A 63 6.15 12.62 14.76
CA VAL A 63 5.71 13.21 13.50
C VAL A 63 4.26 12.91 13.14
N ALA A 64 3.67 11.87 13.74
CA ALA A 64 2.34 11.39 13.40
C ALA A 64 1.40 11.25 14.62
N THR A 65 1.58 12.09 15.64
CA THR A 65 0.66 12.19 16.79
C THR A 65 0.29 13.64 17.08
N PRO A 66 -0.90 13.90 17.66
CA PRO A 66 -1.26 15.24 18.14
C PRO A 66 -0.25 15.81 19.14
N GLU A 67 0.29 14.96 20.02
CA GLU A 67 1.28 15.33 21.03
C GLU A 67 2.61 15.72 20.37
N GLY A 68 3.04 14.99 19.35
CA GLY A 68 4.22 15.31 18.55
C GLY A 68 4.08 16.65 17.83
N TYR A 69 2.90 16.93 17.25
CA TYR A 69 2.59 18.24 16.67
C TYR A 69 2.61 19.36 17.71
N ALA A 70 1.98 19.15 18.88
CA ALA A 70 1.99 20.15 19.95
C ALA A 70 3.40 20.42 20.49
N ALA A 71 4.26 19.40 20.54
CA ALA A 71 5.64 19.51 21.00
C ALA A 71 6.55 20.22 19.99
N ASN A 72 6.42 19.94 18.70
CA ASN A 72 7.23 20.57 17.66
C ASN A 72 6.50 20.66 16.31
N PRO A 73 5.65 21.69 16.10
CA PRO A 73 4.89 21.86 14.86
C PRO A 73 5.78 21.98 13.63
N LYS A 74 6.96 22.61 13.78
CA LYS A 74 7.90 22.83 12.68
C LYS A 74 8.47 21.51 12.16
N LEU A 75 8.88 20.62 13.07
CA LEU A 75 9.39 19.29 12.71
C LEU A 75 8.33 18.49 11.92
N VAL A 76 7.09 18.50 12.39
CA VAL A 76 6.00 17.79 11.71
C VAL A 76 5.78 18.34 10.30
N ILE A 77 5.71 19.67 10.15
CA ILE A 77 5.50 20.31 8.86
C ILE A 77 6.67 20.00 7.91
N ASP A 78 7.91 20.13 8.38
CA ASP A 78 9.10 19.85 7.58
C ASP A 78 9.12 18.37 7.13
N PHE A 79 8.81 17.43 8.03
CA PHE A 79 8.70 15.99 7.72
C PHE A 79 7.67 15.66 6.63
N TYR A 80 6.52 16.34 6.61
CA TYR A 80 5.51 16.14 5.56
C TYR A 80 5.88 16.85 4.25
N ASN A 81 6.70 17.91 4.29
CA ASN A 81 7.18 18.64 3.12
C ASN A 81 8.38 17.98 2.43
N GLU A 82 9.10 17.07 3.09
CA GLU A 82 10.18 16.27 2.51
C GLU A 82 9.68 15.17 1.52
N ARG A 83 8.39 15.23 1.14
CA ARG A 83 7.69 14.28 0.27
C ARG A 83 7.35 14.89 -1.08
#